data_AF-A0A423X7P6-F1
#
_entry.id   AF-A0A423X7P6-F1
#
_cell.length_a   1.000
_cell.length_b   1.000
_cell.length_c   1.000
_cell.angle_alpha   90.00
_cell.angle_beta   90.00
_cell.angle_gamma   90.00
#
_symmetry.space_group_name_H-M   'P 1'
#
loop_
_entity.id
_entity.type
_entity.pdbx_description
1 polymer ?
#
loop_
_entity_poly.entity_id
_entity_poly.type
_entity_poly.pdbx_seq_one_letter_code
_entity_poly.pdbx_strand_id
1 'polypeptide(L)'
;MFFRTLSVLSALAVIGVDSSSLPSSGTVYVTPHSQFSSSIGVLGCKVDTNRIAYWPYWPDCTNMCIKLTFGSRSKTILHIDSSGGAHDISFDAFQYLAFDSSATASPAILNANAGVNMDYKIVDMSECSDIIKSDTKKLSFLAVNPNQIVSCKDQSGSWVADNFEVRNIANSQCQYGVDEVCTFDDTTGTSTCPSGVGTKGNVALSPAQPVIDYIAPCGVTATAGGAEPVADQCSMVTQTPAP
;
A
#
# COMPACT_ATOMS: atom_id res chain seq x y z
N MET A 1 -45.54 54.36 -12.35
CA MET A 1 -44.15 54.14 -11.90
C MET A 1 -43.92 52.65 -11.81
N PHE A 2 -43.26 52.04 -12.80
CA PHE A 2 -42.92 50.62 -12.80
C PHE A 2 -41.44 50.48 -12.45
N PHE A 3 -41.13 49.94 -11.26
CA PHE A 3 -39.77 49.58 -10.89
C PHE A 3 -39.43 48.19 -11.46
N ARG A 4 -38.43 48.11 -12.32
CA ARG A 4 -37.82 46.85 -12.77
C ARG A 4 -36.76 46.43 -11.75
N THR A 5 -36.98 45.30 -11.08
CA THR A 5 -35.96 44.64 -10.27
C THR A 5 -35.11 43.73 -11.16
N LEU A 6 -33.81 44.05 -11.27
CA LEU A 6 -32.83 43.11 -11.85
C LEU A 6 -32.44 42.10 -10.76
N SER A 7 -32.70 40.82 -10.99
CA SER A 7 -32.14 39.74 -10.19
C SER A 7 -30.70 39.46 -10.64
N VAL A 8 -29.75 39.63 -9.73
CA VAL A 8 -28.35 39.25 -9.92
C VAL A 8 -28.23 37.77 -9.52
N LEU A 9 -27.99 36.90 -10.50
CA LEU A 9 -27.63 35.51 -10.26
C LEU A 9 -26.13 35.45 -9.91
N SER A 10 -25.80 35.24 -8.64
CA SER A 10 -24.43 34.86 -8.24
C SER A 10 -24.21 33.39 -8.55
N ALA A 11 -23.36 33.10 -9.54
CA ALA A 11 -22.86 31.75 -9.80
C ALA A 11 -21.79 31.40 -8.75
N LEU A 12 -22.10 30.47 -7.84
CA LEU A 12 -21.07 29.83 -7.03
C LEU A 12 -20.30 28.86 -7.92
N ALA A 13 -19.00 29.13 -8.13
CA ALA A 13 -18.09 28.17 -8.72
C ALA A 13 -17.87 27.03 -7.70
N VAL A 14 -18.34 25.84 -8.02
CA VAL A 14 -17.99 24.61 -7.29
C VAL A 14 -16.56 24.27 -7.70
N ILE A 15 -15.61 24.44 -6.78
CA ILE A 15 -14.25 23.92 -6.98
C ILE A 15 -14.37 22.41 -6.82
N GLY A 16 -14.38 21.68 -7.94
CA GLY A 16 -14.21 20.24 -7.92
C GLY A 16 -12.84 19.93 -7.32
N VAL A 17 -12.80 19.09 -6.29
CA VAL A 17 -11.57 18.42 -5.89
C VAL A 17 -11.24 17.41 -6.99
N ASP A 18 -10.43 17.83 -7.97
CA ASP A 18 -9.84 16.89 -8.91
C ASP A 18 -8.98 15.92 -8.08
N SER A 19 -9.47 14.68 -7.97
CA SER A 19 -8.65 13.55 -7.55
C SER A 19 -7.64 13.33 -8.67
N SER A 20 -6.52 14.04 -8.63
CA SER A 20 -5.47 13.97 -9.63
C SER A 20 -4.97 12.53 -9.71
N SER A 21 -5.36 11.82 -10.77
CA SER A 21 -4.89 10.48 -11.06
C SER A 21 -3.40 10.53 -11.41
N LEU A 22 -2.61 9.61 -10.85
CA LEU A 22 -1.21 9.43 -11.23
C LEU A 22 -1.12 9.18 -12.76
N PRO A 23 -0.25 9.87 -13.50
CA PRO A 23 0.01 9.55 -14.90
C PRO A 23 0.36 8.06 -15.07
N SER A 24 0.03 7.46 -16.21
CA SER A 24 0.28 6.02 -16.42
C SER A 24 1.76 5.63 -16.45
N SER A 25 2.67 6.60 -16.56
CA SER A 25 4.12 6.40 -16.44
C SER A 25 4.84 7.73 -16.18
N GLY A 26 6.09 7.65 -15.75
CA GLY A 26 6.96 8.81 -15.56
C GLY A 26 8.23 8.43 -14.81
N THR A 27 8.89 9.42 -14.22
CA THR A 27 10.07 9.23 -13.38
C THR A 27 9.80 9.84 -12.01
N VAL A 28 10.12 9.12 -10.94
CA VAL A 28 9.92 9.55 -9.55
C VAL A 28 11.18 9.34 -8.73
N TYR A 29 11.37 10.17 -7.71
CA TYR A 29 12.45 10.01 -6.74
C TYR A 29 12.02 9.02 -5.65
N VAL A 30 12.59 7.82 -5.69
CA VAL A 30 12.22 6.70 -4.83
C VAL A 30 13.15 6.59 -3.64
N THR A 31 12.57 6.36 -2.46
CA THR A 31 13.25 6.18 -1.18
C THR A 31 12.80 4.87 -0.50
N PRO A 32 13.64 4.25 0.35
CA PRO A 32 13.26 3.04 1.06
C PRO A 32 12.33 3.31 2.25
N HIS A 33 11.34 2.46 2.45
CA HIS A 33 10.43 2.43 3.60
C HIS A 33 10.63 1.16 4.42
N SER A 34 10.80 1.29 5.74
CA SER A 34 11.01 0.15 6.64
C SER A 34 9.71 -0.51 7.07
N GLN A 35 8.70 0.28 7.46
CA GLN A 35 7.52 -0.21 8.17
C GLN A 35 6.35 -0.53 7.23
N PHE A 36 5.68 -1.66 7.45
CA PHE A 36 4.45 -1.94 6.75
C PHE A 36 3.26 -1.15 7.30
N SER A 37 2.51 -0.55 6.37
CA SER A 37 1.22 0.09 6.59
C SER A 37 0.38 0.02 5.33
N SER A 38 -0.93 0.26 5.49
CA SER A 38 -1.87 0.37 4.39
C SER A 38 -2.99 1.33 4.75
N SER A 39 -3.05 2.47 4.07
CA SER A 39 -4.08 3.49 4.21
C SER A 39 -5.45 3.02 3.74
N ILE A 40 -5.51 2.05 2.84
CA ILE A 40 -6.76 1.48 2.34
C ILE A 40 -7.18 0.18 3.04
N GLY A 41 -6.46 -0.23 4.09
CA GLY A 41 -6.85 -1.36 4.95
C GLY A 41 -6.55 -2.73 4.36
N VAL A 42 -5.58 -2.85 3.44
CA VAL A 42 -5.09 -4.15 2.97
C VAL A 42 -4.29 -4.84 4.08
N LEU A 43 -4.49 -6.16 4.20
CA LEU A 43 -3.87 -6.99 5.23
C LEU A 43 -2.45 -7.43 4.81
N GLY A 44 -1.44 -6.99 5.54
CA GLY A 44 -0.02 -7.27 5.28
C GLY A 44 0.31 -8.76 5.32
N CYS A 45 -0.30 -9.53 6.21
CA CYS A 45 -0.13 -10.98 6.27
C CYS A 45 -0.71 -11.72 5.06
N LYS A 46 -1.42 -11.02 4.16
CA LYS A 46 -2.03 -11.57 2.95
C LYS A 46 -1.40 -11.02 1.67
N VAL A 47 -0.30 -10.26 1.77
CA VAL A 47 0.48 -9.73 0.65
C VAL A 47 1.98 -9.91 0.88
N ASP A 48 2.78 -9.82 -0.19
CA ASP A 48 4.23 -9.69 -0.07
C ASP A 48 4.60 -8.25 0.36
N THR A 49 4.85 -8.07 1.66
CA THR A 49 5.16 -6.76 2.24
C THR A 49 6.51 -6.19 1.80
N ASN A 50 7.32 -6.97 1.08
CA ASN A 50 8.57 -6.52 0.47
C ASN A 50 8.36 -5.88 -0.91
N ARG A 51 7.12 -5.76 -1.38
CA ARG A 51 6.77 -5.21 -2.69
C ARG A 51 5.62 -4.20 -2.62
N ILE A 52 5.65 -3.31 -1.63
CA ILE A 52 4.62 -2.31 -1.39
C ILE A 52 5.14 -0.93 -1.75
N ALA A 53 4.25 -0.09 -2.30
CA ALA A 53 4.47 1.32 -2.55
C ALA A 53 3.71 2.18 -1.55
N TYR A 54 4.38 3.21 -1.04
CA TYR A 54 3.90 4.22 -0.09
C TYR A 54 4.05 5.59 -0.77
N TRP A 55 3.11 5.92 -1.66
CA TRP A 55 3.28 7.03 -2.61
C TRP A 55 2.43 8.22 -2.20
N PRO A 56 2.69 9.45 -2.68
CA PRO A 56 1.99 10.63 -2.17
C PRO A 56 0.53 10.73 -2.63
N TYR A 57 0.08 9.78 -3.45
CA TYR A 57 -1.26 9.72 -4.01
C TYR A 57 -2.09 8.68 -3.25
N TRP A 58 -3.40 8.88 -3.20
CA TRP A 58 -4.29 7.86 -2.64
C TRP A 58 -4.31 6.62 -3.56
N PRO A 59 -4.28 5.39 -3.02
CA PRO A 59 -4.44 4.18 -3.83
C PRO A 59 -5.76 4.14 -4.63
N ASP A 60 -5.64 3.81 -5.92
CA ASP A 60 -6.75 3.70 -6.87
C ASP A 60 -7.55 2.39 -6.65
N CYS A 61 -8.67 2.23 -7.34
CA CYS A 61 -9.45 1.00 -7.45
C CYS A 61 -8.97 0.05 -8.54
N THR A 62 -8.19 0.53 -9.52
CA THR A 62 -7.71 -0.28 -10.67
C THR A 62 -6.21 -0.18 -10.87
N ASN A 63 -5.64 1.01 -10.75
CA ASN A 63 -4.27 1.31 -11.17
C ASN A 63 -3.23 1.16 -10.05
N MET A 64 -3.31 0.08 -9.27
CA MET A 64 -2.44 -0.12 -8.10
C MET A 64 -1.15 -0.90 -8.38
N CYS A 65 -1.05 -1.62 -9.51
CA CYS A 65 0.16 -2.35 -9.86
C CYS A 65 1.13 -1.45 -10.62
N ILE A 66 2.31 -1.23 -10.05
CA ILE A 66 3.31 -0.32 -10.59
C ILE A 66 4.56 -1.12 -10.89
N LYS A 67 5.07 -1.02 -12.11
CA LYS A 67 6.41 -1.50 -12.47
C LYS A 67 7.40 -0.37 -12.30
N LEU A 68 8.36 -0.53 -11.39
CA LEU A 68 9.53 0.33 -11.27
C LEU A 68 10.70 -0.25 -12.06
N THR A 69 11.48 0.63 -12.67
CA THR A 69 12.67 0.30 -13.44
C THR A 69 13.82 1.24 -13.07
N PHE A 70 14.98 0.67 -12.78
CA PHE A 70 16.24 1.40 -12.61
C PHE A 70 17.29 0.73 -13.50
N GLY A 71 17.60 1.40 -14.60
CA GLY A 71 18.39 0.87 -15.71
C GLY A 71 17.94 -0.50 -16.19
N SER A 72 18.73 -1.54 -15.98
CA SER A 72 18.40 -2.90 -16.46
C SER A 72 17.46 -3.70 -15.55
N ARG A 73 17.22 -3.23 -14.32
CA ARG A 73 16.45 -3.95 -13.30
C ARG A 73 15.05 -3.40 -13.21
N SER A 74 14.08 -4.29 -13.05
CA SER A 74 12.69 -3.91 -12.83
C SER A 74 11.99 -4.83 -11.84
N LYS A 75 10.98 -4.29 -11.16
CA LYS A 75 10.16 -4.99 -10.17
C LYS A 75 8.74 -4.42 -10.19
N THR A 76 7.74 -5.27 -10.09
CA THR A 76 6.36 -4.82 -9.84
C THR A 76 6.11 -4.71 -8.34
N ILE A 77 5.44 -3.63 -7.94
CA ILE A 77 5.09 -3.29 -6.58
C ILE A 77 3.61 -2.88 -6.52
N LEU A 78 2.99 -3.10 -5.37
CA LEU A 78 1.58 -2.84 -5.15
C LEU A 78 1.39 -1.55 -4.33
N HIS A 79 0.66 -0.59 -4.88
CA HIS A 79 0.34 0.68 -4.23
C HIS A 79 -0.93 0.54 -3.40
N ILE A 80 -0.77 0.40 -2.09
CA ILE A 80 -1.86 0.21 -1.10
C ILE A 80 -1.71 1.14 0.10
N ASP A 81 -0.77 2.06 0.04
CA ASP A 81 -0.55 3.04 1.08
C ASP A 81 -0.19 4.40 0.50
N SER A 82 -0.64 5.43 1.20
CA SER A 82 -0.30 6.81 0.86
C SER A 82 0.73 7.36 1.85
N SER A 83 1.70 8.12 1.35
CA SER A 83 2.65 8.88 2.15
C SER A 83 2.24 10.36 2.24
N GLY A 84 2.90 11.10 3.12
CA GLY A 84 2.74 12.56 3.23
C GLY A 84 3.44 13.38 2.13
N GLY A 85 4.02 12.75 1.09
CA GLY A 85 4.72 13.46 0.02
C GLY A 85 5.86 12.71 -0.69
N ALA A 86 6.25 11.53 -0.21
CA ALA A 86 7.37 10.75 -0.72
C ALA A 86 6.92 9.58 -1.61
N HIS A 87 7.77 9.15 -2.55
CA HIS A 87 7.52 7.92 -3.32
C HIS A 87 8.32 6.78 -2.69
N ASP A 88 7.90 6.34 -1.50
CA ASP A 88 8.63 5.28 -0.83
C ASP A 88 8.19 3.90 -1.33
N ILE A 89 9.09 2.92 -1.22
CA ILE A 89 8.79 1.51 -1.47
C ILE A 89 9.42 0.66 -0.37
N SER A 90 8.91 -0.55 -0.17
CA SER A 90 9.50 -1.51 0.78
C SER A 90 11.01 -1.60 0.63
N PHE A 91 11.73 -1.61 1.76
CA PHE A 91 13.19 -1.54 1.77
C PHE A 91 13.86 -2.61 0.90
N ASP A 92 13.37 -3.85 0.89
CA ASP A 92 13.92 -4.93 0.06
C ASP A 92 13.75 -4.67 -1.45
N ALA A 93 12.59 -4.15 -1.89
CA ALA A 93 12.40 -3.75 -3.28
C ALA A 93 13.36 -2.64 -3.69
N PHE A 94 13.60 -1.66 -2.80
CA PHE A 94 14.58 -0.60 -3.03
C PHE A 94 16.00 -1.17 -3.18
N GLN A 95 16.42 -2.07 -2.29
CA GLN A 95 17.76 -2.67 -2.35
C GLN A 95 17.97 -3.46 -3.64
N TYR A 96 16.97 -4.21 -4.07
CA TYR A 96 17.04 -4.95 -5.33
C TYR A 96 17.18 -3.99 -6.52
N LEU A 97 16.29 -2.99 -6.61
CA LEU A 97 16.26 -2.05 -7.72
C LEU A 97 17.51 -1.17 -7.78
N ALA A 98 17.99 -0.66 -6.65
CA ALA A 98 19.13 0.26 -6.61
C ALA A 98 20.48 -0.47 -6.64
N PHE A 99 20.59 -1.64 -5.97
CA PHE A 99 21.87 -2.29 -5.68
C PHE A 99 22.00 -3.77 -6.04
N ASP A 100 20.93 -4.41 -6.54
CA ASP A 100 20.92 -5.83 -6.92
C ASP A 100 21.23 -6.71 -5.71
N SER A 101 20.64 -6.31 -4.59
CA SER A 101 20.90 -6.88 -3.27
C SER A 101 19.58 -7.00 -2.49
N SER A 102 19.56 -7.84 -1.47
CA SER A 102 18.43 -7.92 -0.54
C SER A 102 18.60 -6.94 0.62
N ALA A 103 17.49 -6.56 1.26
CA ALA A 103 17.51 -5.82 2.52
C ALA A 103 18.39 -6.47 3.59
N THR A 104 18.44 -7.80 3.65
CA THR A 104 19.19 -8.53 4.67
C THR A 104 20.65 -8.82 4.29
N ALA A 105 21.16 -8.22 3.20
CA ALA A 105 22.54 -8.43 2.77
C ALA A 105 23.55 -7.87 3.78
N SER A 106 24.71 -8.53 3.89
CA SER A 106 25.82 -8.09 4.73
C SER A 106 27.12 -8.05 3.92
N PRO A 107 27.82 -6.89 3.86
CA PRO A 107 27.44 -5.61 4.46
C PRO A 107 26.17 -5.02 3.80
N ALA A 108 25.41 -4.24 4.58
CA ALA A 108 24.28 -3.51 4.05
C ALA A 108 24.77 -2.39 3.12
N ILE A 109 24.09 -2.21 1.98
CA ILE A 109 24.46 -1.20 0.99
C ILE A 109 23.60 0.04 1.21
N LEU A 110 24.26 1.19 1.35
CA LEU A 110 23.62 2.48 1.53
C LEU A 110 23.84 3.40 0.35
N ASN A 111 22.79 4.15 0.02
CA ASN A 111 22.87 5.27 -0.90
C ASN A 111 23.25 6.55 -0.14
N ALA A 112 24.29 7.25 -0.59
CA ALA A 112 24.67 8.55 -0.04
C ALA A 112 23.56 9.61 -0.17
N ASN A 113 22.68 9.49 -1.17
CA ASN A 113 21.59 10.44 -1.43
C ASN A 113 20.26 10.00 -0.80
N ALA A 114 20.21 8.92 -0.04
CA ALA A 114 19.00 8.31 0.53
C ALA A 114 17.95 7.79 -0.48
N GLY A 115 18.01 8.14 -1.77
CA GLY A 115 17.06 7.71 -2.81
C GLY A 115 17.59 7.84 -4.25
N VAL A 116 16.82 7.37 -5.22
CA VAL A 116 17.18 7.40 -6.66
C VAL A 116 15.99 7.72 -7.55
N ASN A 117 16.25 8.36 -8.68
CA ASN A 117 15.24 8.49 -9.73
C ASN A 117 15.03 7.13 -10.42
N MET A 118 13.79 6.66 -10.43
CA MET A 118 13.38 5.44 -11.13
C MET A 118 12.24 5.76 -12.08
N ASP A 119 12.22 5.07 -13.21
CA ASP A 119 11.08 5.12 -14.11
C ASP A 119 9.97 4.21 -13.58
N TYR A 120 8.74 4.67 -13.66
CA TYR A 120 7.56 3.91 -13.29
C TYR A 120 6.58 3.80 -14.45
N LYS A 121 5.82 2.72 -14.42
CA LYS A 121 4.67 2.50 -15.28
C LYS A 121 3.57 1.80 -14.50
N ILE A 122 2.35 2.32 -14.60
CA ILE A 122 1.14 1.60 -14.17
C ILE A 122 0.93 0.45 -15.16
N VAL A 123 0.88 -0.77 -14.63
CA VAL A 123 0.72 -2.01 -15.40
C VAL A 123 -0.54 -2.74 -14.96
N ASP A 124 -0.93 -3.77 -15.71
CA ASP A 124 -2.11 -4.56 -15.39
C ASP A 124 -1.95 -5.23 -14.02
N MET A 125 -3.04 -5.31 -13.25
CA MET A 125 -3.02 -5.92 -11.91
C MET A 125 -2.57 -7.39 -11.91
N SER A 126 -2.72 -8.10 -13.03
CA SER A 126 -2.18 -9.46 -13.18
C SER A 126 -0.66 -9.54 -13.03
N GLU A 127 0.08 -8.47 -13.33
CA GLU A 127 1.55 -8.40 -13.11
C GLU A 127 1.93 -8.29 -11.63
N CYS A 128 0.96 -8.02 -10.74
CA CYS A 128 1.11 -8.04 -9.28
C CYS A 128 0.41 -9.23 -8.63
N SER A 129 -0.12 -10.18 -9.40
CA SER A 129 -0.87 -11.33 -8.86
C SER A 129 -0.04 -12.17 -7.88
N ASP A 130 1.28 -12.21 -8.07
CA ASP A 130 2.20 -12.94 -7.19
C ASP A 130 2.49 -12.21 -5.87
N ILE A 131 2.16 -10.91 -5.76
CA ILE A 131 2.18 -10.16 -4.48
C ILE A 131 1.03 -10.61 -3.59
N ILE A 132 -0.11 -11.01 -4.16
CA ILE A 132 -1.30 -11.41 -3.41
C ILE A 132 -1.12 -12.83 -2.88
N LYS A 133 -1.01 -12.96 -1.56
CA LYS A 133 -0.70 -14.22 -0.87
C LYS A 133 -1.90 -14.88 -0.22
N SER A 134 -3.06 -14.23 -0.21
CA SER A 134 -4.31 -14.81 0.30
C SER A 134 -4.63 -16.15 -0.38
N ASP A 135 -5.35 -17.01 0.36
CA ASP A 135 -5.73 -18.33 -0.15
C ASP A 135 -6.72 -18.23 -1.31
N THR A 136 -7.57 -17.20 -1.31
CA THR A 136 -8.57 -16.93 -2.36
C THR A 136 -7.97 -16.21 -3.57
N LYS A 137 -6.70 -15.78 -3.50
CA LYS A 137 -6.04 -14.95 -4.52
C LYS A 137 -6.72 -13.60 -4.77
N LYS A 138 -7.56 -13.16 -3.82
CA LYS A 138 -8.16 -11.82 -3.81
C LYS A 138 -7.41 -10.90 -2.85
N LEU A 139 -7.48 -9.59 -3.09
CA LEU A 139 -6.88 -8.61 -2.19
C LEU A 139 -7.68 -8.54 -0.89
N SER A 140 -7.06 -8.86 0.24
CA SER A 140 -7.74 -8.99 1.53
C SER A 140 -7.78 -7.66 2.28
N PHE A 141 -8.98 -7.19 2.63
CA PHE A 141 -9.24 -5.96 3.36
C PHE A 141 -9.75 -6.21 4.77
N LEU A 142 -9.57 -5.23 5.65
CA LEU A 142 -10.14 -5.19 7.00
C LEU A 142 -11.69 -5.14 6.95
N ALA A 143 -12.36 -6.13 7.55
CA ALA A 143 -13.82 -6.16 7.60
C ALA A 143 -14.43 -5.01 8.43
N VAL A 144 -13.70 -4.54 9.45
CA VAL A 144 -14.10 -3.42 10.32
C VAL A 144 -14.10 -2.06 9.61
N ASN A 145 -13.39 -1.95 8.47
CA ASN A 145 -13.28 -0.71 7.71
C ASN A 145 -13.17 -0.99 6.20
N PRO A 146 -14.29 -1.35 5.53
CA PRO A 146 -14.30 -1.70 4.11
C PRO A 146 -14.39 -0.46 3.19
N ASN A 147 -13.97 0.73 3.64
CA ASN A 147 -14.21 1.99 2.94
C ASN A 147 -13.66 2.01 1.51
N GLN A 148 -12.50 1.39 1.26
CA GLN A 148 -11.95 1.29 -0.11
C GLN A 148 -12.85 0.44 -1.01
N ILE A 149 -13.42 -0.66 -0.51
CA ILE A 149 -14.33 -1.49 -1.30
C ILE A 149 -15.59 -0.69 -1.63
N VAL A 150 -16.14 0.04 -0.65
CA VAL A 150 -17.32 0.89 -0.83
C VAL A 150 -17.06 2.00 -1.85
N SER A 151 -15.88 2.64 -1.83
CA SER A 151 -15.54 3.68 -2.81
C SER A 151 -15.32 3.12 -4.22
N CYS A 152 -14.92 1.85 -4.32
CA CYS A 152 -14.57 1.20 -5.58
C CYS A 152 -15.72 0.46 -6.27
N LYS A 153 -16.75 0.02 -5.55
CA LYS A 153 -17.80 -0.88 -6.09
C LYS A 153 -18.64 -0.28 -7.22
N ASP A 154 -18.89 1.03 -7.17
CA ASP A 154 -19.72 1.72 -8.17
C ASP A 154 -18.89 2.29 -9.33
N GLN A 155 -17.56 2.11 -9.30
CA GLN A 155 -16.67 2.56 -10.36
C GLN A 155 -16.60 1.53 -11.49
N SER A 156 -16.95 1.95 -12.70
CA SER A 156 -16.85 1.11 -13.89
C SER A 156 -15.40 0.68 -14.14
N GLY A 157 -15.16 -0.63 -14.28
CA GLY A 157 -13.82 -1.18 -14.52
C GLY A 157 -12.91 -1.23 -13.29
N SER A 158 -13.49 -1.12 -12.09
CA SER A 158 -12.80 -1.25 -10.81
C SER A 158 -12.26 -2.66 -10.59
N TRP A 159 -10.93 -2.81 -10.55
CA TRP A 159 -10.33 -4.11 -10.27
C TRP A 159 -10.63 -4.56 -8.84
N VAL A 160 -10.58 -3.62 -7.87
CA VAL A 160 -10.91 -3.89 -6.45
C VAL A 160 -12.32 -4.41 -6.31
N ALA A 161 -13.31 -3.83 -7.00
CA ALA A 161 -14.71 -4.28 -6.91
C ALA A 161 -14.88 -5.75 -7.29
N ASP A 162 -14.09 -6.23 -8.25
CA ASP A 162 -14.15 -7.61 -8.74
C ASP A 162 -13.24 -8.58 -7.95
N ASN A 163 -12.19 -8.07 -7.28
CA ASN A 163 -11.08 -8.88 -6.77
C ASN A 163 -10.73 -8.63 -5.29
N PHE A 164 -11.74 -8.44 -4.45
CA PHE A 164 -11.55 -8.28 -3.01
C PHE A 164 -12.09 -9.46 -2.18
N GLU A 165 -11.55 -9.59 -0.97
CA GLU A 165 -12.19 -10.29 0.14
C GLU A 165 -12.08 -9.44 1.40
N VAL A 166 -12.97 -9.65 2.37
CA VAL A 166 -12.91 -9.00 3.69
C VAL A 166 -12.64 -10.03 4.78
N ARG A 167 -11.78 -9.69 5.74
CA ARG A 167 -11.44 -10.58 6.87
C ARG A 167 -11.56 -9.89 8.21
N ASN A 168 -11.87 -10.67 9.24
CA ASN A 168 -12.07 -10.17 10.61
C ASN A 168 -10.78 -9.97 11.41
N ILE A 169 -9.73 -9.52 10.73
CA ILE A 169 -8.47 -9.12 11.35
C ILE A 169 -8.59 -7.64 11.75
N ALA A 170 -8.02 -7.25 12.89
CA ALA A 170 -8.30 -5.96 13.50
C ALA A 170 -7.45 -4.80 12.97
N ASN A 171 -6.28 -5.10 12.40
CA ASN A 171 -5.37 -4.10 11.83
C ASN A 171 -4.62 -4.64 10.61
N SER A 172 -4.13 -3.74 9.76
CA SER A 172 -3.42 -4.10 8.53
C SER A 172 -2.12 -4.86 8.79
N GLN A 173 -1.52 -4.70 9.97
CA GLN A 173 -0.31 -5.41 10.40
C GLN A 173 -0.57 -6.84 10.92
N CYS A 174 -1.82 -7.30 10.90
CA CYS A 174 -2.25 -8.66 11.28
C CYS A 174 -1.85 -9.11 12.69
N GLN A 175 -1.86 -8.19 13.66
CA GLN A 175 -1.47 -8.51 15.03
C GLN A 175 -2.63 -9.08 15.86
N TYR A 176 -3.87 -8.65 15.58
CA TYR A 176 -5.04 -8.94 16.42
C TYR A 176 -6.26 -9.34 15.60
N GLY A 177 -7.22 -9.99 16.25
CA GLY A 177 -8.52 -10.37 15.66
C GLY A 177 -8.66 -11.87 15.41
N VAL A 178 -9.48 -12.21 14.43
CA VAL A 178 -9.76 -13.58 14.00
C VAL A 178 -9.54 -13.68 12.49
N ASP A 179 -8.70 -14.60 12.03
CA ASP A 179 -8.52 -14.85 10.60
C ASP A 179 -9.69 -15.68 10.06
N GLU A 180 -10.82 -15.02 9.83
CA GLU A 180 -12.00 -15.57 9.19
C GLU A 180 -12.44 -14.69 8.02
N VAL A 181 -12.93 -15.32 6.96
CA VAL A 181 -13.51 -14.62 5.80
C VAL A 181 -14.90 -14.14 6.19
N CYS A 182 -15.19 -12.88 5.90
CA CYS A 182 -16.49 -12.27 6.12
C CYS A 182 -17.25 -12.14 4.80
N THR A 183 -18.57 -12.03 4.88
CA THR A 183 -19.42 -11.67 3.74
C THR A 183 -19.52 -10.15 3.67
N PHE A 184 -19.42 -9.59 2.48
CA PHE A 184 -19.69 -8.16 2.25
C PHE A 184 -21.08 -7.99 1.64
N ASP A 185 -21.86 -7.06 2.16
CA ASP A 185 -23.17 -6.67 1.62
C ASP A 185 -23.00 -5.44 0.73
N ASP A 186 -23.12 -5.64 -0.58
CA ASP A 186 -23.00 -4.56 -1.56
C ASP A 186 -24.07 -3.49 -1.42
N THR A 187 -25.25 -3.82 -0.87
CA THR A 187 -26.36 -2.88 -0.69
C THR A 187 -26.05 -1.90 0.43
N THR A 188 -25.60 -2.41 1.57
CA THR A 188 -25.33 -1.59 2.77
C THR A 188 -23.89 -1.09 2.85
N GLY A 189 -22.97 -1.70 2.11
CA GLY A 189 -21.53 -1.42 2.19
C GLY A 189 -20.89 -1.93 3.50
N THR A 190 -21.47 -2.94 4.13
CA THR A 190 -21.02 -3.46 5.43
C THR A 190 -20.58 -4.92 5.37
N SER A 191 -19.65 -5.30 6.24
CA SER A 191 -19.22 -6.69 6.40
C SER A 191 -20.07 -7.44 7.43
N THR A 192 -20.19 -8.76 7.29
CA THR A 192 -20.74 -9.69 8.30
C THR A 192 -19.76 -10.86 8.45
N CYS A 193 -19.24 -11.06 9.66
CA CYS A 193 -18.26 -12.11 9.96
C CYS A 193 -18.89 -13.21 10.84
N PRO A 194 -18.46 -14.49 10.72
CA PRO A 194 -19.02 -15.58 11.53
C PRO A 194 -18.96 -15.34 13.04
N SER A 195 -17.88 -14.73 13.56
CA SER A 195 -17.77 -14.38 14.99
C SER A 195 -18.28 -12.97 15.34
N GLY A 196 -18.82 -12.24 14.37
CA GLY A 196 -19.15 -10.82 14.47
C GLY A 196 -17.97 -9.91 14.09
N VAL A 197 -18.26 -8.81 13.39
CA VAL A 197 -17.23 -7.87 12.90
C VAL A 197 -16.49 -7.22 14.07
N GLY A 198 -15.16 -7.20 14.01
CA GLY A 198 -14.29 -6.58 15.01
C GLY A 198 -14.16 -7.37 16.31
N THR A 199 -14.79 -8.54 16.41
CA THR A 199 -14.65 -9.45 17.55
C THR A 199 -13.18 -9.78 17.77
N LYS A 200 -12.76 -9.79 19.04
CA LYS A 200 -11.36 -10.03 19.45
C LYS A 200 -10.34 -9.03 18.89
N GLY A 201 -10.76 -7.79 18.63
CA GLY A 201 -9.91 -6.73 18.07
C GLY A 201 -8.63 -6.39 18.85
N ASN A 202 -8.50 -6.85 20.09
CA ASN A 202 -7.32 -6.69 20.96
C ASN A 202 -6.70 -8.03 21.39
N VAL A 203 -7.18 -9.16 20.88
CA VAL A 203 -6.62 -10.49 21.16
C VAL A 203 -5.65 -10.82 20.05
N ALA A 204 -4.45 -11.26 20.42
CA ALA A 204 -3.43 -11.65 19.45
C ALA A 204 -3.98 -12.69 18.46
N LEU A 205 -3.69 -12.47 17.18
CA LEU A 205 -4.12 -13.35 16.10
C LEU A 205 -3.58 -14.77 16.32
N SER A 206 -4.43 -15.78 16.11
CA SER A 206 -4.06 -17.19 16.28
C SER A 206 -4.58 -18.02 15.08
N PRO A 207 -3.70 -18.76 14.37
CA PRO A 207 -2.24 -18.76 14.53
C PRO A 207 -1.64 -17.38 14.25
N ALA A 208 -0.48 -17.09 14.85
CA ALA A 208 0.20 -15.82 14.62
C ALA A 208 0.63 -15.72 13.14
N GLN A 209 0.33 -14.59 12.51
CA GLN A 209 0.71 -14.26 11.13
C GLN A 209 1.42 -12.91 11.11
N PRO A 210 2.59 -12.78 11.77
CA PRO A 210 3.24 -11.49 11.93
C PRO A 210 3.67 -10.93 10.57
N VAL A 211 3.40 -9.65 10.36
CA VAL A 211 4.04 -8.89 9.29
C VAL A 211 5.46 -8.54 9.74
N ILE A 212 6.43 -8.87 8.90
CA ILE A 212 7.85 -8.62 9.19
C ILE A 212 8.33 -7.45 8.36
N ASP A 213 8.83 -6.44 9.06
CA ASP A 213 9.46 -5.25 8.52
C ASP A 213 10.97 -5.47 8.42
N TYR A 214 11.57 -5.00 7.33
CA TYR A 214 13.03 -4.91 7.21
C TYR A 214 13.48 -3.49 7.49
N ILE A 215 14.09 -3.30 8.65
CA ILE A 215 14.47 -1.99 9.15
C ILE A 215 15.76 -1.51 8.48
N ALA A 216 15.64 -0.43 7.69
CA ALA A 216 16.78 0.26 7.12
C ALA A 216 17.68 0.85 8.24
N PRO A 217 19.00 0.94 8.02
CA PRO A 217 19.72 0.58 6.81
C PRO A 217 20.12 -0.90 6.72
N CYS A 218 19.85 -1.68 7.77
CA CYS A 218 20.50 -2.97 8.01
C CYS A 218 19.64 -4.20 7.68
N GLY A 219 18.37 -4.00 7.32
CA GLY A 219 17.41 -5.08 7.07
C GLY A 219 17.15 -5.94 8.31
N VAL A 220 17.36 -5.39 9.51
CA VAL A 220 17.02 -6.09 10.75
C VAL A 220 15.52 -6.32 10.75
N THR A 221 15.09 -7.54 11.06
CA THR A 221 13.68 -7.88 11.09
C THR A 221 13.00 -7.36 12.35
N ALA A 222 11.86 -6.72 12.20
CA ALA A 222 10.95 -6.35 13.29
C ALA A 222 9.53 -6.80 12.97
N THR A 223 8.74 -7.14 13.99
CA THR A 223 7.30 -7.30 13.78
C THR A 223 6.69 -5.92 13.59
N ALA A 224 5.94 -5.72 12.50
CA ALA A 224 5.29 -4.44 12.22
C ALA A 224 4.39 -4.00 13.38
N GLY A 225 4.45 -2.72 13.74
CA GLY A 225 3.75 -2.15 14.90
C GLY A 225 4.35 -2.52 16.26
N GLY A 226 5.48 -3.24 16.28
CA GLY A 226 6.28 -3.51 17.48
C GLY A 226 7.32 -2.42 17.76
N ALA A 227 8.12 -2.61 18.80
CA ALA A 227 9.27 -1.75 19.06
C ALA A 227 10.32 -1.93 17.96
N GLU A 228 10.78 -0.82 17.36
CA GLU A 228 11.84 -0.88 16.36
C GLU A 228 13.17 -1.31 17.02
N PRO A 229 13.86 -2.32 16.47
CA PRO A 229 15.21 -2.64 16.90
C PRO A 229 16.16 -1.50 16.54
N VAL A 230 17.15 -1.27 17.38
CA VAL A 230 18.22 -0.33 17.04
C VAL A 230 19.09 -0.97 15.95
N ALA A 231 19.24 -0.29 14.82
CA ALA A 231 20.05 -0.74 13.68
C ALA A 231 21.52 -0.32 13.79
N ASP A 232 22.09 -0.32 14.99
CA ASP A 232 23.37 0.31 15.35
C ASP A 232 24.60 -0.62 15.27
N GLN A 233 24.46 -1.83 14.72
CA GLN A 233 25.51 -2.87 14.77
C GLN A 233 25.82 -3.57 13.44
N CYS A 234 25.19 -3.21 12.31
CA CYS A 234 25.48 -3.91 11.05
C CYS A 234 26.68 -3.30 10.29
N SER A 235 27.44 -4.15 9.60
CA SER A 235 28.47 -3.68 8.66
C SER A 235 27.79 -3.01 7.48
N MET A 236 28.25 -1.81 7.10
CA MET A 236 27.66 -1.02 6.02
C MET A 236 28.71 -0.58 5.01
N VAL A 237 28.32 -0.48 3.75
CA VAL A 237 29.13 0.10 2.67
C VAL A 237 28.27 1.12 1.92
N THR A 238 28.83 2.31 1.68
CA THR A 238 28.19 3.30 0.83
C THR A 238 28.52 3.01 -0.63
N GLN A 239 27.49 2.98 -1.48
CA GLN A 239 27.65 2.82 -2.92
C GLN A 239 26.72 3.79 -3.65
N THR A 240 27.19 4.32 -4.78
CA THR A 240 26.31 5.03 -5.72
C THR A 240 25.50 4.01 -6.51
N PRO A 241 24.16 4.09 -6.51
CA PRO A 241 23.33 3.22 -7.33
C PRO A 241 23.72 3.32 -8.81
N ALA A 242 23.94 2.16 -9.44
CA ALA A 242 24.32 2.07 -10.84
C ALA A 242 23.14 1.50 -11.66
N PRO A 243 22.58 2.23 -12.63
CA PRO A 243 21.46 1.75 -13.44
C PRO A 243 21.83 0.53 -14.29
#